data_AF-A0A4Y7Q1R9-F1
#
_entry.id   AF-A0A4Y7Q1R9-F1
#
_cell.length_a   1.000
_cell.length_b   1.000
_cell.length_c   1.000
_cell.angle_alpha   90.00
_cell.angle_beta   90.00
_cell.angle_gamma   90.00
#
_symmetry.space_group_name_H-M   'P 1'
#
loop_
_entity.id
_entity.type
_entity.pdbx_description
1 polymer ?
#
loop_
_entity_poly.entity_id
_entity_poly.type
_entity_poly.pdbx_seq_one_letter_code
_entity_poly.pdbx_strand_id
1 'polypeptide(L)'
;MVVYIVQVMNNTSRTLHYHNLESDKKIDIQPKTVRYENNGWIPCSKYYKDAVPYKATNHINVRLNNGPTAEISDDRWKFGIVGPVSYTNTREEYRVGDLKSGGQYMMRVDEIHDGRETNVGFTFYEYEDKYKVTATYITLQLIQQLGPVVALVLMAIFL
;
A
#
# COMPACT_ATOMS: atom_id res chain seq x y z
N MET A 1 -3.33 -11.97 16.01
CA MET A 1 -3.67 -12.78 14.81
C MET A 1 -2.71 -12.35 13.73
N VAL A 2 -2.15 -13.26 12.93
CA VAL A 2 -1.17 -12.85 11.90
C VAL A 2 -1.85 -12.70 10.56
N VAL A 3 -1.64 -11.56 9.91
CA VAL A 3 -2.00 -11.28 8.52
C VAL A 3 -0.76 -10.82 7.76
N TYR A 4 -0.81 -10.87 6.43
CA TYR A 4 0.36 -10.63 5.59
C TYR A 4 0.09 -9.63 4.48
N ILE A 5 1.04 -8.72 4.25
CA ILE A 5 1.19 -8.07 2.95
C ILE A 5 2.04 -8.97 2.08
N VAL A 6 1.52 -9.33 0.91
CA VAL A 6 2.20 -10.26 0.00
C VAL A 6 2.72 -9.64 -1.29
N GLN A 7 2.20 -8.47 -1.63
CA GLN A 7 2.68 -7.68 -2.75
C GLN A 7 2.31 -6.22 -2.54
N VAL A 8 3.21 -5.33 -2.97
CA VAL A 8 3.00 -3.88 -2.94
C VAL A 8 3.07 -3.35 -4.36
N MET A 9 2.12 -2.50 -4.73
CA MET A 9 1.98 -1.91 -6.06
C MET A 9 2.12 -0.39 -5.98
N ASN A 10 2.85 0.17 -6.92
CA ASN A 10 3.06 1.61 -7.03
C ASN A 10 2.37 2.15 -8.28
N ASN A 11 1.16 2.68 -8.10
CA ASN A 11 0.40 3.36 -9.16
C ASN A 11 0.57 4.90 -9.05
N THR A 12 1.76 5.36 -8.65
CA THR A 12 2.09 6.79 -8.52
C THR A 12 3.19 7.18 -9.51
N SER A 13 3.38 8.49 -9.72
CA SER A 13 4.48 9.01 -10.53
C SER A 13 5.83 9.05 -9.80
N ARG A 14 5.91 8.53 -8.55
CA ARG A 14 7.07 8.66 -7.64
C ARG A 14 7.57 7.31 -7.17
N THR A 15 8.81 7.23 -6.69
CA THR A 15 9.33 5.99 -6.10
C THR A 15 8.62 5.73 -4.78
N LEU A 16 8.09 4.52 -4.62
CA LEU A 16 7.46 4.07 -3.39
C LEU A 16 8.47 3.32 -2.54
N HIS A 17 8.67 3.79 -1.32
CA HIS A 17 9.51 3.15 -0.31
C HIS A 17 8.62 2.44 0.71
N TYR A 18 8.87 1.16 0.90
CA TYR A 18 8.23 0.30 1.90
C TYR A 18 9.29 -0.19 2.89
N HIS A 19 9.04 -0.05 4.19
CA HIS A 19 9.89 -0.60 5.24
C HIS A 19 9.06 -1.14 6.40
N ASN A 20 9.02 -2.46 6.56
CA ASN A 20 8.41 -3.08 7.73
C ASN A 20 9.41 -3.09 8.90
N LEU A 21 9.06 -2.42 10.01
CA LEU A 21 9.94 -2.33 11.17
C LEU A 21 10.00 -3.63 11.99
N GLU A 22 9.01 -4.52 11.86
CA GLU A 22 9.01 -5.81 12.57
C GLU A 22 9.91 -6.84 11.89
N SER A 23 9.92 -6.88 10.56
CA SER A 23 10.73 -7.83 9.78
C SER A 23 12.02 -7.23 9.19
N ASP A 24 12.24 -5.93 9.36
CA ASP A 24 13.25 -5.09 8.68
C ASP A 24 13.22 -5.17 7.14
N LYS A 25 12.12 -5.65 6.56
CA LYS A 25 11.98 -5.78 5.11
C LYS A 25 11.89 -4.40 4.45
N LYS A 26 12.81 -4.11 3.54
CA LYS A 26 12.85 -2.87 2.73
C LYS A 26 12.64 -3.17 1.26
N ILE A 27 11.80 -2.36 0.60
CA ILE A 27 11.48 -2.49 -0.82
C ILE A 27 11.30 -1.10 -1.42
N ASP A 28 11.99 -0.86 -2.53
CA ASP A 28 11.79 0.33 -3.37
C ASP A 28 11.11 -0.09 -4.67
N ILE A 29 9.97 0.52 -4.99
CA ILE A 29 9.20 0.22 -6.18
C ILE A 29 9.20 1.46 -7.08
N GLN A 30 9.67 1.28 -8.30
CA GLN A 30 9.81 2.36 -9.28
C GLN A 30 8.45 3.00 -9.62
N PRO A 31 8.44 4.29 -9.99
CA PRO A 31 7.22 4.98 -10.39
C PRO A 31 6.57 4.35 -11.62
N LYS A 32 5.26 4.54 -11.73
CA LYS A 32 4.54 4.28 -12.97
C LYS A 32 4.91 5.34 -14.00
N THR A 33 5.55 4.92 -15.09
CA THR A 33 5.94 5.79 -16.21
C THR A 33 4.93 5.69 -17.36
N VAL A 34 5.01 6.62 -18.32
CA VAL A 34 4.18 6.65 -19.54
C VAL A 34 4.21 5.32 -20.31
N ARG A 35 5.35 4.60 -20.29
CA ARG A 35 5.48 3.27 -20.90
C ARG A 35 4.53 2.24 -20.26
N TYR A 36 4.25 2.38 -18.97
CA TYR A 36 3.33 1.52 -18.22
C TYR A 36 1.87 1.92 -18.45
N GLU A 37 1.57 3.20 -18.68
CA GLU A 37 0.21 3.70 -18.96
C GLU A 37 -0.37 3.08 -20.23
N ASN A 38 0.41 3.01 -21.31
CA ASN A 38 -0.05 2.47 -22.60
C ASN A 38 -0.42 0.98 -22.54
N ASN A 39 0.08 0.23 -21.56
CA ASN A 39 -0.16 -1.21 -21.42
C ASN A 39 -1.01 -1.56 -20.18
N GLY A 40 -1.46 -0.56 -19.42
CA GLY A 40 -2.18 -0.77 -18.16
C GLY A 40 -1.36 -1.53 -17.12
N TRP A 41 -0.04 -1.42 -17.15
CA TRP A 41 0.84 -2.10 -16.20
C TRP A 41 1.09 -1.21 -14.98
N ILE A 42 1.24 -1.83 -13.81
CA ILE A 42 1.56 -1.15 -12.55
C ILE A 42 2.80 -1.81 -11.96
N PRO A 43 3.89 -1.07 -11.73
CA PRO A 43 5.07 -1.58 -11.03
C PRO A 43 4.70 -2.17 -9.67
N CYS A 44 5.26 -3.33 -9.35
CA CYS A 44 5.03 -3.98 -8.06
C CYS A 44 6.27 -4.72 -7.56
N SER A 45 6.28 -5.00 -6.27
CA SER A 45 7.25 -5.91 -5.68
C SER A 45 7.08 -7.32 -6.23
N LYS A 46 8.12 -8.15 -6.07
CA LYS A 46 7.95 -9.60 -6.16
C LYS A 46 6.97 -10.08 -5.07
N TYR A 47 6.39 -11.26 -5.24
CA TYR A 47 5.64 -11.91 -4.17
C TYR A 47 6.56 -12.18 -2.97
N TYR A 48 6.07 -11.91 -1.78
CA TYR A 48 6.67 -12.30 -0.50
C TYR A 48 5.56 -12.52 0.52
N LYS A 49 5.90 -12.91 1.75
CA LYS A 49 4.96 -12.86 2.87
C LYS A 49 5.60 -12.04 3.96
N ASP A 50 5.02 -10.88 4.26
CA ASP A 50 5.52 -10.00 5.29
C ASP A 50 4.40 -9.72 6.28
N ALA A 51 4.63 -10.06 7.54
CA ALA A 51 3.61 -9.97 8.58
C ALA A 51 3.27 -8.51 8.85
N VAL A 52 1.98 -8.18 8.91
CA VAL A 52 1.54 -6.86 9.34
C VAL A 52 1.75 -6.76 10.85
N PRO A 53 2.53 -5.80 11.35
CA PRO A 53 2.80 -5.68 12.78
C PRO A 53 1.54 -5.30 13.55
N TYR A 54 1.44 -5.76 14.80
CA TYR A 54 0.42 -5.29 15.70
C TYR A 54 0.72 -3.83 16.12
N LYS A 55 -0.29 -2.96 16.12
CA LYS A 55 -0.11 -1.51 16.34
C LYS A 55 0.70 -1.15 17.60
N ALA A 56 0.55 -1.93 18.67
CA ALA A 56 1.25 -1.65 19.93
C ALA A 56 2.75 -2.01 19.90
N THR A 57 3.23 -2.75 18.89
CA THR A 57 4.62 -3.22 18.81
C THR A 57 5.41 -2.46 17.75
N ASN A 58 4.91 -2.42 16.52
CA ASN A 58 5.63 -1.86 15.37
C ASN A 58 4.64 -1.42 14.28
N HIS A 59 5.17 -0.89 13.18
CA HIS A 59 4.40 -0.54 11.98
C HIS A 59 5.24 -0.73 10.72
N ILE A 60 4.54 -0.70 9.58
CA ILE A 60 5.13 -0.60 8.25
C ILE A 60 5.17 0.87 7.85
N ASN A 61 6.34 1.37 7.48
CA ASN A 61 6.52 2.69 6.92
C ASN A 61 6.35 2.67 5.40
N VAL A 62 5.53 3.58 4.89
CA VAL A 62 5.29 3.78 3.47
C VAL A 62 5.45 5.27 3.14
N ARG A 63 6.32 5.60 2.18
CA ARG A 63 6.52 6.99 1.73
C ARG A 63 6.81 7.07 0.24
N LEU A 64 6.46 8.19 -0.38
CA LEU A 64 6.79 8.50 -1.77
C LEU A 64 8.01 9.43 -1.83
N ASN A 65 9.08 9.01 -2.51
CA ASN A 65 10.37 9.71 -2.53
C ASN A 65 10.77 10.13 -1.09
N ASN A 66 11.10 11.41 -0.89
CA ASN A 66 11.42 12.00 0.41
C ASN A 66 10.23 12.71 1.08
N GLY A 67 9.01 12.38 0.66
CA GLY A 67 7.79 12.90 1.26
C GLY A 67 7.50 12.32 2.66
N PRO A 68 6.40 12.75 3.27
CA PRO A 68 6.00 12.28 4.59
C PRO A 68 5.62 10.80 4.58
N THR A 69 5.74 10.19 5.76
CA THR A 69 5.54 8.76 5.96
C THR A 69 4.14 8.46 6.49
N ALA A 70 3.47 7.50 5.85
CA ALA A 70 2.33 6.79 6.38
C ALA A 70 2.78 5.50 7.09
N GLU A 71 2.14 5.19 8.21
CA GLU A 71 2.37 4.03 9.06
C GLU A 71 1.18 3.08 8.94
N ILE A 72 1.44 1.78 8.75
CA ILE A 72 0.41 0.75 8.61
C ILE A 72 0.63 -0.34 9.66
N SER A 73 -0.43 -0.75 10.33
CA SER A 73 -0.42 -1.80 11.37
C SER A 73 -1.75 -2.55 11.44
N ASP A 74 -1.81 -3.65 12.19
CA ASP A 74 -3.05 -4.30 12.62
C ASP A 74 -3.56 -3.61 13.90
N ASP A 75 -4.73 -2.98 13.82
CA ASP A 75 -5.46 -2.38 14.93
C ASP A 75 -6.82 -3.04 15.15
N ARG A 76 -6.82 -4.06 16.02
CA ARG A 76 -7.98 -4.91 16.38
C ARG A 76 -8.66 -5.46 15.13
N TRP A 77 -7.90 -6.23 14.34
CA TRP A 77 -8.38 -6.90 13.13
C TRP A 77 -8.82 -5.94 12.02
N LYS A 78 -8.20 -4.75 11.96
CA LYS A 78 -8.36 -3.75 10.89
C LYS A 78 -6.99 -3.23 10.50
N PHE A 79 -6.84 -2.73 9.28
CA PHE A 79 -5.66 -1.93 8.95
C PHE A 79 -5.78 -0.58 9.68
N GLY A 80 -4.88 -0.33 10.62
CA GLY A 80 -4.64 0.97 11.22
C GLY A 80 -3.64 1.74 10.35
N ILE A 81 -4.04 2.89 9.84
CA ILE A 81 -3.22 3.74 8.97
C ILE A 81 -3.08 5.10 9.63
N VAL A 82 -1.85 5.49 9.95
CA VAL A 82 -1.53 6.81 10.51
C VAL A 82 -0.69 7.56 9.51
N GLY A 83 -1.05 8.80 9.19
CA GLY A 83 -0.32 9.57 8.19
C GLY A 83 -0.81 11.00 8.12
N PRO A 84 -0.20 11.83 7.26
CA PRO A 84 -0.54 13.23 7.15
C PRO A 84 -1.92 13.40 6.49
N VAL A 85 -2.64 14.44 6.88
CA VAL A 85 -3.93 14.83 6.26
C VAL A 85 -3.99 16.30 5.82
N SER A 86 -2.99 17.10 6.19
CA SER A 86 -2.87 18.52 5.81
C SER A 86 -1.41 18.99 5.92
N TYR A 87 -1.05 20.07 5.19
CA TYR A 87 0.32 20.64 5.15
C TYR A 87 0.83 21.05 6.54
N THR A 88 -0.02 21.08 7.57
CA THR A 88 0.28 21.52 8.93
C THR A 88 0.88 20.44 9.83
N ASN A 89 1.45 19.36 9.25
CA ASN A 89 1.96 18.18 9.96
C ASN A 89 0.90 17.44 10.81
N THR A 90 -0.38 17.74 10.62
CA THR A 90 -1.45 17.02 11.30
C THR A 90 -1.50 15.60 10.78
N ARG A 91 -1.40 14.64 11.70
CA ARG A 91 -1.54 13.21 11.41
C ARG A 91 -2.88 12.73 11.91
N GLU A 92 -3.59 11.98 11.08
CA GLU A 92 -4.81 11.29 11.48
C GLU A 92 -4.62 9.78 11.40
N GLU A 93 -5.49 9.10 12.14
CA GLU A 93 -5.56 7.66 12.17
C GLU A 93 -6.87 7.19 11.56
N TYR A 94 -6.76 6.24 10.64
CA TYR A 94 -7.87 5.53 10.03
C TYR A 94 -7.81 4.05 10.40
N ARG A 95 -8.95 3.46 10.73
CA ARG A 95 -9.10 2.02 10.95
C ARG A 95 -10.07 1.46 9.92
N VAL A 96 -9.54 0.66 9.00
CA VAL A 96 -10.27 0.25 7.79
C VAL A 96 -10.16 -1.23 7.49
N GLY A 97 -11.19 -1.74 6.82
CA GLY A 97 -11.29 -3.14 6.41
C GLY A 97 -11.46 -4.11 7.57
N ASP A 98 -11.67 -5.38 7.23
CA ASP A 98 -11.71 -6.50 8.18
C ASP A 98 -10.61 -7.49 7.83
N LEU A 99 -9.70 -7.68 8.78
CA LEU A 99 -8.58 -8.62 8.67
C LEU A 99 -9.05 -10.02 9.04
N LYS A 100 -8.76 -11.00 8.19
CA LYS A 100 -9.05 -12.42 8.43
C LYS A 100 -7.80 -13.13 8.92
N SER A 101 -7.95 -14.12 9.81
CA SER A 101 -6.81 -14.89 10.33
C SER A 101 -6.06 -15.60 9.21
N GLY A 102 -4.74 -15.36 9.12
CA GLY A 102 -3.92 -15.88 8.03
C GLY A 102 -4.19 -15.21 6.68
N GLY A 103 -4.99 -14.13 6.66
CA GLY A 103 -5.31 -13.36 5.48
C GLY A 103 -4.07 -12.81 4.81
N GLN A 104 -4.06 -12.83 3.48
CA GLN A 104 -3.01 -12.30 2.65
C GLN A 104 -3.59 -11.15 1.82
N TYR A 105 -2.86 -10.05 1.77
CA TYR A 105 -3.36 -8.83 1.15
C TYR A 105 -2.31 -8.24 0.22
N MET A 106 -2.78 -7.64 -0.87
CA MET A 106 -1.96 -6.83 -1.75
C MET A 106 -2.27 -5.36 -1.46
N MET A 107 -1.22 -4.55 -1.29
CA MET A 107 -1.35 -3.12 -1.07
C MET A 107 -1.06 -2.37 -2.36
N ARG A 108 -1.97 -1.52 -2.79
CA ARG A 108 -1.77 -0.59 -3.90
C ARG A 108 -1.76 0.83 -3.39
N VAL A 109 -0.80 1.60 -3.87
CA VAL A 109 -0.62 3.02 -3.57
C VAL A 109 -0.94 3.82 -4.81
N ASP A 110 -1.87 4.76 -4.69
CA ASP A 110 -2.39 5.59 -5.77
C ASP A 110 -2.09 7.06 -5.51
N GLU A 111 -1.76 7.81 -6.56
CA GLU A 111 -1.64 9.28 -6.48
C GLU A 111 -2.98 9.90 -6.91
N ILE A 112 -3.60 10.69 -6.03
CA ILE A 112 -4.93 11.27 -6.23
C ILE A 112 -4.78 12.79 -6.21
N HIS A 113 -5.03 13.40 -7.37
CA HIS A 113 -4.99 14.86 -7.51
C HIS A 113 -6.40 15.42 -7.34
N ASP A 114 -6.62 16.25 -6.33
CA ASP A 114 -7.91 16.93 -6.10
C ASP A 114 -7.96 18.35 -6.70
N GLY A 115 -6.90 18.72 -7.43
CA GLY A 115 -6.73 20.03 -8.07
C GLY A 115 -6.09 21.09 -7.19
N ARG A 116 -5.90 20.85 -5.89
CA ARG A 116 -5.19 21.72 -4.95
C ARG A 116 -3.99 21.03 -4.31
N GLU A 117 -4.14 19.74 -4.02
CA GLU A 117 -3.15 18.92 -3.34
C GLU A 117 -3.03 17.55 -4.03
N THR A 118 -1.85 16.94 -3.85
CA THR A 118 -1.62 15.55 -4.24
C THR A 118 -1.78 14.69 -2.99
N ASN A 119 -2.86 13.92 -2.97
CA ASN A 119 -3.14 12.92 -1.95
C ASN A 119 -2.65 11.54 -2.41
N VAL A 120 -2.57 10.62 -1.45
CA VAL A 120 -2.28 9.21 -1.68
C VAL A 120 -3.39 8.34 -1.16
N GLY A 121 -3.87 7.48 -2.05
CA GLY A 121 -4.79 6.41 -1.74
C GLY A 121 -4.05 5.13 -1.36
N PHE A 122 -4.42 4.52 -0.25
CA PHE A 122 -4.06 3.14 0.07
C PHE A 122 -5.26 2.24 -0.21
N THR A 123 -5.08 1.28 -1.10
CA THR A 123 -6.09 0.26 -1.41
C THR A 123 -5.55 -1.12 -1.04
N PHE A 124 -6.33 -1.90 -0.30
CA PHE A 124 -5.98 -3.28 0.06
C PHE A 124 -6.91 -4.28 -0.61
N TYR A 125 -6.33 -5.24 -1.32
CA TYR A 125 -7.04 -6.33 -1.97
C TYR A 125 -6.76 -7.63 -1.23
N GLU A 126 -7.79 -8.46 -1.03
CA GLU A 126 -7.57 -9.84 -0.58
C GLU A 126 -6.84 -10.63 -1.69
N TYR A 127 -5.75 -11.30 -1.33
CA TYR A 127 -4.95 -12.10 -2.25
C TYR A 127 -5.56 -13.50 -2.40
N GLU A 128 -5.83 -13.89 -3.65
CA GLU A 128 -6.12 -15.28 -4.01
C GLU A 128 -4.92 -15.90 -4.76
N ASP A 129 -4.56 -17.15 -4.42
CA ASP A 129 -3.36 -17.86 -4.92
C ASP A 129 -3.30 -18.04 -6.46
N LYS A 130 -4.38 -17.67 -7.17
CA LYS A 130 -4.46 -17.67 -8.64
C LYS A 130 -3.55 -16.63 -9.30
N TYR A 131 -3.03 -15.67 -8.53
CA TYR A 131 -2.23 -14.54 -9.01
C TYR A 131 -0.76 -14.65 -8.62
N LYS A 132 -0.11 -15.82 -8.79
CA LYS A 132 1.36 -15.97 -8.63
C LYS A 132 2.11 -15.19 -9.72
N VAL A 133 1.97 -13.87 -9.69
CA VAL A 133 2.68 -12.94 -10.58
C VAL A 133 4.07 -12.76 -10.00
N THR A 134 5.02 -13.51 -10.55
CA THR A 134 6.46 -13.39 -10.28
C THR A 134 7.10 -12.20 -10.99
N ALA A 135 6.34 -11.49 -11.84
CA ALA A 135 6.79 -10.32 -12.56
C ALA A 135 6.83 -9.07 -11.67
N THR A 136 7.74 -8.13 -11.95
CA THR A 136 7.86 -6.83 -11.25
C THR A 136 6.78 -5.82 -11.68
N TYR A 137 5.69 -6.31 -12.28
CA TYR A 137 4.55 -5.53 -12.73
C TYR A 137 3.29 -6.40 -12.68
N ILE A 138 2.15 -5.76 -12.46
CA ILE A 138 0.82 -6.36 -12.55
C ILE A 138 -0.02 -5.59 -13.57
N THR A 139 -0.86 -6.28 -14.34
CA THR A 139 -1.75 -5.62 -15.31
C THR A 139 -3.05 -5.18 -14.63
N LEU A 140 -3.64 -4.07 -15.09
CA LEU A 140 -4.90 -3.54 -14.57
C LEU A 140 -6.05 -4.55 -14.70
N GLN A 141 -6.03 -5.37 -15.76
CA GLN A 141 -6.99 -6.47 -15.97
C GLN A 141 -6.90 -7.53 -14.87
N LEU A 142 -5.68 -7.86 -14.39
CA LEU A 142 -5.52 -8.74 -13.24
C LEU A 142 -6.05 -8.08 -11.97
N ILE A 143 -5.87 -6.76 -11.80
CA ILE A 143 -6.46 -6.01 -10.67
C ILE A 143 -7.99 -6.07 -10.66
N GLN A 144 -8.63 -5.99 -11.82
CA GLN A 144 -10.10 -6.14 -11.94
C GLN A 144 -10.58 -7.54 -11.54
N GLN A 145 -9.70 -8.53 -11.55
CA GLN A 145 -9.97 -9.91 -11.11
C GLN A 145 -9.50 -10.17 -9.68
N LEU A 146 -8.69 -9.29 -9.08
CA LEU A 146 -8.29 -9.41 -7.67
C LEU A 146 -9.53 -9.42 -6.78
N GLY A 147 -9.40 -10.06 -5.61
CA GLY A 147 -10.47 -10.18 -4.64
C GLY A 147 -11.07 -8.82 -4.24
N PRO A 148 -12.18 -8.83 -3.49
CA PRO A 148 -12.89 -7.61 -3.12
C PRO A 148 -11.93 -6.59 -2.47
N VAL A 149 -12.12 -5.31 -2.81
CA VAL A 149 -11.44 -4.21 -2.10
C VAL A 149 -11.88 -4.26 -0.65
N VAL A 150 -10.92 -4.48 0.25
CA VAL A 150 -11.20 -4.63 1.69
C VAL A 150 -11.10 -3.28 2.40
N ALA A 151 -10.28 -2.37 1.88
CA ALA A 151 -10.13 -1.03 2.42
C ALA A 151 -9.64 -0.03 1.37
N LEU A 152 -10.11 1.22 1.50
CA LEU A 152 -9.60 2.40 0.80
C LEU A 152 -9.45 3.53 1.80
N VAL A 153 -8.27 4.15 1.85
CA VAL A 153 -7.99 5.33 2.70
C VAL A 153 -7.27 6.37 1.88
N LEU A 154 -7.69 7.64 2.03
CA LEU A 154 -7.04 8.79 1.44
C LEU A 154 -6.21 9.50 2.52
N MET A 155 -4.91 9.65 2.27
CA MET A 155 -4.00 10.42 3.11
C MET A 155 -3.37 11.52 2.27
N ALA A 156 -2.98 12.63 2.88
CA ALA A 156 -2.23 13.63 2.16
C ALA A 156 -0.73 13.32 2.20
N ILE A 157 -0.04 13.49 1.08
CA ILE A 157 1.43 13.37 1.03
C ILE A 157 1.95 14.68 0.44
N PHE A 158 2.31 15.60 1.34
CA PHE A 158 2.86 16.89 0.96
C PHE A 158 4.26 16.74 0.39
N LEU A 159 4.50 17.45 -0.70
CA LEU A 159 5.71 17.36 -1.50
C LEU A 159 6.27 18.76 -1.74
#